data_AF-E0S6G8-F1
#
_entry.id   AF-E0S6G8-F1
#
_cell.length_a   1.000
_cell.length_b   1.000
_cell.length_c   1.000
_cell.angle_alpha   90.00
_cell.angle_beta   90.00
_cell.angle_gamma   90.00
#
_symmetry.space_group_name_H-M   'P 1'
#
loop_
_entity.id
_entity.type
_entity.pdbx_description
1 polymer ?
#
loop_
_entity_poly.entity_id
_entity_poly.type
_entity_poly.pdbx_seq_one_letter_code
_entity_poly.pdbx_strand_id
1 'polypeptide(L)'
;MLWTLGTLLITIAALNPDQIDLSISRVNNTTYRTLEKLVSKDSYSLVKTKDLGEFSSPSKCTLLSCLIKKSSIFNEEYINLLEVKEAYTGYKTNDGSAETWRKIWEISGEDSLLPTLVSGLQFSIFTHLSSFHKKFFTVYFPNPALFHKKFQDKHRLNFYLTYLLLRNCVGGIDMDCPEMDKDLLDVVQTIRAQGSTNWVRQTLDLEKTIQRVDKMIDLLKNINCEKCQLWGTIQLKGLRAALKVFSGSSNLDNLERFFLANLFMRLSVSVRENIKLRRYKFPLLVSVSLYWMEILSFATSFLIILLVSRVRNKFKSKIALKSCM
;
A
#
# COMPACT_ATOMS: atom_id res chain seq x y z
N MET A 1 3.07 -4.47 -36.27
CA MET A 1 2.34 -5.68 -35.87
C MET A 1 2.34 -5.89 -34.33
N LEU A 2 2.26 -4.79 -33.57
CA LEU A 2 2.33 -4.74 -32.09
C LEU A 2 1.06 -4.07 -31.50
N TRP A 3 0.02 -3.92 -32.33
CA TRP A 3 -1.14 -3.07 -32.05
C TRP A 3 -2.47 -3.84 -31.91
N THR A 4 -2.50 -5.16 -32.11
CA THR A 4 -3.75 -5.95 -32.06
C THR A 4 -3.88 -6.86 -30.85
N LEU A 5 -2.90 -6.89 -29.93
CA LEU A 5 -3.04 -7.62 -28.65
C LEU A 5 -3.62 -6.76 -27.51
N GLY A 6 -3.77 -5.45 -27.71
CA GLY A 6 -4.33 -4.52 -26.73
C GLY A 6 -5.86 -4.52 -26.65
N THR A 7 -6.54 -5.19 -27.57
CA THR A 7 -8.01 -5.14 -27.74
C THR A 7 -8.75 -6.37 -27.22
N LEU A 8 -8.14 -7.15 -26.33
CA LEU A 8 -8.87 -8.01 -25.40
C LEU A 8 -8.64 -7.51 -23.98
N LEU A 9 -8.92 -6.22 -23.76
CA LEU A 9 -9.32 -5.73 -22.43
C LEU A 9 -10.53 -6.56 -22.05
N ILE A 10 -10.29 -7.62 -21.28
CA ILE A 10 -11.27 -8.56 -20.74
C ILE A 10 -12.34 -7.74 -20.01
N THR A 11 -13.39 -7.39 -20.75
CA THR A 11 -14.65 -6.83 -20.31
C THR A 11 -15.39 -7.93 -19.57
N ILE A 12 -14.97 -8.25 -18.36
CA ILE A 12 -15.81 -9.06 -17.47
C ILE A 12 -15.73 -8.51 -16.05
N ALA A 13 -16.29 -7.30 -15.92
CA ALA A 13 -16.72 -6.74 -14.65
C ALA A 13 -18.24 -6.98 -14.53
N ALA A 14 -18.64 -7.98 -13.75
CA ALA A 14 -20.00 -8.10 -13.24
C ALA A 14 -20.03 -9.10 -12.09
N LEU A 15 -19.49 -8.69 -10.94
CA LEU A 15 -20.05 -9.13 -9.66
C LEU A 15 -21.09 -8.09 -9.27
N ASN A 16 -22.23 -8.54 -8.74
CA ASN A 16 -23.22 -7.65 -8.15
C ASN A 16 -22.50 -6.73 -7.17
N PRO A 17 -22.68 -5.41 -7.27
CA PRO A 17 -21.94 -4.49 -6.43
C PRO A 17 -22.35 -4.71 -4.98
N ASP A 18 -21.37 -5.05 -4.15
CA ASP A 18 -21.51 -5.22 -2.71
C ASP A 18 -22.03 -3.90 -2.11
N GLN A 19 -23.15 -3.94 -1.39
CA GLN A 19 -23.81 -2.73 -0.88
C GLN A 19 -22.90 -1.95 0.09
N ILE A 20 -22.06 -2.65 0.86
CA ILE A 20 -21.10 -2.00 1.77
C ILE A 20 -20.05 -1.27 0.92
N ASP A 21 -19.52 -1.91 -0.12
CA ASP A 21 -18.56 -1.27 -1.04
C ASP A 21 -19.15 -0.02 -1.70
N LEU A 22 -20.41 -0.06 -2.13
CA LEU A 22 -21.10 1.10 -2.71
C LEU A 22 -21.25 2.24 -1.70
N SER A 23 -21.66 1.92 -0.47
CA SER A 23 -21.82 2.91 0.60
C SER A 23 -20.49 3.59 0.93
N ILE A 24 -19.45 2.80 1.18
CA ILE A 24 -18.11 3.31 1.50
C ILE A 24 -17.53 4.09 0.31
N SER A 25 -17.70 3.61 -0.92
CA SER A 25 -17.26 4.34 -2.11
C SER A 25 -17.95 5.69 -2.25
N ARG A 26 -19.25 5.78 -1.95
CA ARG A 26 -20.00 7.05 -2.00
C ARG A 26 -19.43 8.05 -1.00
N VAL A 27 -19.20 7.61 0.24
CA VAL A 27 -18.59 8.44 1.29
C VAL A 27 -17.18 8.89 0.87
N ASN A 28 -16.34 7.98 0.39
CA ASN A 28 -14.99 8.29 -0.06
C ASN A 28 -14.96 9.31 -1.20
N ASN A 29 -15.87 9.18 -2.17
CA ASN A 29 -15.94 10.10 -3.31
C ASN A 29 -16.23 11.55 -2.91
N THR A 30 -16.82 11.79 -1.73
CA THR A 30 -17.13 13.15 -1.28
C THR A 30 -15.89 13.96 -0.91
N THR A 31 -14.82 13.32 -0.45
CA THR A 31 -13.57 13.99 -0.04
C THR A 31 -12.40 13.66 -0.95
N TYR A 32 -12.48 12.61 -1.77
CA TYR A 32 -11.34 12.05 -2.50
C TYR A 32 -10.57 13.08 -3.34
N ARG A 33 -11.26 13.88 -4.18
CA ARG A 33 -10.60 14.82 -5.10
C ARG A 33 -9.91 15.95 -4.35
N THR A 34 -10.56 16.50 -3.33
CA THR A 34 -9.98 17.57 -2.50
C THR A 34 -8.79 17.05 -1.71
N LEU A 35 -8.89 15.83 -1.17
CA LEU A 35 -7.78 15.16 -0.47
C LEU A 35 -6.61 14.86 -1.41
N GLU A 36 -6.87 14.41 -2.63
CA GLU A 36 -5.85 14.17 -3.66
C GLU A 36 -5.11 15.46 -4.03
N LYS A 37 -5.85 16.56 -4.20
CA LYS A 37 -5.28 17.89 -4.43
C LYS A 37 -4.44 18.36 -3.24
N LEU A 38 -4.93 18.18 -2.01
CA LEU A 38 -4.21 18.51 -0.78
C LEU A 38 -2.85 17.81 -0.72
N VAL A 39 -2.83 16.48 -0.85
CA VAL A 39 -1.58 15.70 -0.74
C VAL A 39 -0.63 15.88 -1.92
N SER A 40 -1.05 16.57 -2.97
CA SER A 40 -0.21 16.93 -4.11
C SER A 40 0.57 18.23 -3.90
N LYS A 41 0.24 19.03 -2.89
CA LYS A 41 0.98 20.24 -2.53
C LYS A 41 2.28 19.90 -1.82
N ASP A 42 3.30 20.74 -1.99
CA ASP A 42 4.61 20.58 -1.35
C ASP A 42 4.53 20.40 0.16
N SER A 43 3.61 21.11 0.83
CA SER A 43 3.35 21.00 2.27
C SER A 43 2.86 19.63 2.72
N TYR A 44 2.40 18.77 1.80
CA TYR A 44 1.91 17.41 2.07
C TYR A 44 2.58 16.32 1.22
N SER A 45 3.40 16.70 0.24
CA SER A 45 4.12 15.78 -0.65
C SER A 45 5.62 15.70 -0.36
N LEU A 46 6.22 16.74 0.25
CA LEU A 46 7.63 16.76 0.61
C LEU A 46 7.79 16.50 2.11
N VAL A 47 8.56 15.47 2.45
CA VAL A 47 8.87 15.14 3.85
C VAL A 47 10.38 15.12 4.07
N LYS A 48 10.83 15.68 5.20
CA LYS A 48 12.25 15.63 5.59
C LYS A 48 12.58 14.23 6.07
N THR A 49 13.74 13.71 5.69
CA THR A 49 14.18 12.37 6.14
C THR A 49 14.29 12.28 7.66
N LYS A 50 14.75 13.35 8.32
CA LYS A 50 14.85 13.43 9.79
C LYS A 50 13.50 13.26 10.50
N ASP A 51 12.40 13.72 9.89
CA ASP A 51 11.06 13.63 10.46
C ASP A 51 10.50 12.20 10.38
N LEU A 52 11.13 11.31 9.62
CA LEU A 52 10.78 9.90 9.49
C LEU A 52 11.60 9.00 10.43
N GLY A 53 12.63 9.54 11.08
CA GLY A 53 13.58 8.79 11.90
C GLY A 53 14.71 8.15 11.09
N GLU A 54 15.51 7.32 11.74
CA GLU A 54 16.66 6.67 11.13
C GLU A 54 16.22 5.57 10.14
N PHE A 55 16.74 5.65 8.91
CA PHE A 55 16.64 4.58 7.93
C PHE A 55 17.77 3.59 8.16
N SER A 56 17.45 2.29 8.17
CA SER A 56 18.50 1.27 8.20
C SER A 56 19.39 1.41 6.97
N SER A 57 20.70 1.29 7.17
CA SER A 57 21.69 1.31 6.09
C SER A 57 21.32 0.24 5.04
N PRO A 58 21.55 0.46 3.72
CA PRO A 58 21.04 -0.38 2.64
C PRO A 58 21.74 -1.74 2.61
N SER A 59 21.44 -2.61 3.57
CA SER A 59 21.85 -3.99 3.56
C SER A 59 20.62 -4.83 3.23
N LYS A 60 20.65 -5.45 2.03
CA LYS A 60 19.79 -6.55 1.57
C LYS A 60 18.50 -6.25 0.78
N CYS A 61 18.25 -5.04 0.23
CA CYS A 61 17.27 -4.98 -0.87
C CYS A 61 17.94 -5.38 -2.19
N THR A 62 17.64 -6.58 -2.66
CA THR A 62 18.13 -7.16 -3.92
C THR A 62 17.46 -6.56 -5.17
N LEU A 63 16.44 -5.71 -4.99
CA LEU A 63 15.67 -5.13 -6.08
C LEU A 63 15.64 -3.60 -6.01
N LEU A 64 15.93 -2.94 -7.14
CA LEU A 64 15.80 -1.49 -7.33
C LEU A 64 14.41 -0.96 -6.99
N SER A 65 13.39 -1.81 -6.95
CA SER A 65 12.02 -1.47 -6.55
C SER A 65 11.89 -1.01 -5.10
N CYS A 66 12.85 -1.30 -4.22
CA CYS A 66 12.82 -0.89 -2.81
C CYS A 66 13.36 0.52 -2.54
N LEU A 67 14.21 1.04 -3.42
CA LEU A 67 15.04 2.22 -3.14
C LEU A 67 14.26 3.52 -3.29
N ILE A 68 14.57 4.49 -2.43
CA ILE A 68 13.99 5.84 -2.46
C ILE A 68 15.00 6.83 -3.05
N LYS A 69 14.53 7.67 -3.97
CA LYS A 69 15.30 8.84 -4.42
C LYS A 69 15.15 9.95 -3.38
N LYS A 70 16.27 10.42 -2.85
CA LYS A 70 16.34 11.55 -1.92
C LYS A 70 16.87 12.78 -2.66
N SER A 71 16.27 13.94 -2.42
CA SER A 71 16.72 15.23 -2.96
C SER A 71 17.25 16.11 -1.83
N SER A 72 18.42 16.70 -2.00
CA SER A 72 18.94 17.69 -1.05
C SER A 72 18.44 19.08 -1.41
N ILE A 73 17.77 19.75 -0.48
CA ILE A 73 17.31 21.14 -0.60
C ILE A 73 17.84 21.88 0.63
N PHE A 74 18.68 22.90 0.43
CA PHE A 74 19.30 23.69 1.51
C PHE A 74 19.96 22.85 2.62
N ASN A 75 20.75 21.83 2.24
CA ASN A 75 21.44 20.89 3.14
C ASN A 75 20.53 19.98 3.99
N GLU A 76 19.22 19.99 3.75
CA GLU A 76 18.29 19.01 4.30
C GLU A 76 17.89 18.00 3.21
N GLU A 77 17.77 16.72 3.58
CA GLU A 77 17.29 15.69 2.66
C GLU A 77 15.77 15.57 2.71
N TYR A 78 15.15 15.61 1.54
CA TYR A 78 13.72 15.46 1.34
C TYR A 78 13.39 14.24 0.49
N ILE A 79 12.20 13.69 0.75
CA ILE A 79 11.57 12.66 -0.07
C ILE A 79 10.28 13.24 -0.65
N ASN A 80 10.14 13.19 -1.97
CA ASN A 80 8.90 13.54 -2.66
C ASN A 80 7.98 12.32 -2.77
N LEU A 81 6.87 12.32 -2.02
CA LEU A 81 5.90 11.24 -1.97
C LEU A 81 5.17 11.01 -3.30
N LEU A 82 5.13 12.02 -4.19
CA LEU A 82 4.55 11.87 -5.53
C LEU A 82 5.41 10.99 -6.45
N GLU A 83 6.72 10.96 -6.22
CA GLU A 83 7.65 10.09 -6.95
C GLU A 83 7.70 8.66 -6.37
N VAL A 84 7.32 8.51 -5.10
CA VAL A 84 7.51 7.27 -4.34
C VAL A 84 6.17 6.60 -4.02
N LYS A 85 5.57 5.93 -5.00
CA LYS A 85 4.31 5.20 -4.79
C LYS A 85 4.47 4.01 -3.84
N GLU A 86 3.52 3.82 -2.92
CA GLU A 86 3.36 2.56 -2.18
C GLU A 86 2.95 1.46 -3.16
N ALA A 87 3.87 0.53 -3.44
CA ALA A 87 3.77 -0.42 -4.53
C ALA A 87 4.52 -1.70 -4.18
N TYR A 88 4.30 -2.77 -4.95
CA TYR A 88 5.00 -4.03 -4.73
C TYR A 88 6.51 -3.84 -4.86
N THR A 89 7.23 -4.08 -3.77
CA THR A 89 8.70 -3.96 -3.70
C THR A 89 9.42 -5.29 -3.83
N GLY A 90 8.71 -6.40 -3.68
CA GLY A 90 9.30 -7.73 -3.58
C GLY A 90 9.75 -8.13 -2.16
N TYR A 91 9.60 -7.24 -1.16
CA TYR A 91 9.90 -7.52 0.24
C TYR A 91 9.02 -8.66 0.78
N LYS A 92 9.65 -9.77 1.18
CA LYS A 92 8.97 -11.03 1.54
C LYS A 92 9.34 -11.50 2.95
N THR A 93 8.69 -12.59 3.36
CA THR A 93 8.88 -13.28 4.65
C THR A 93 10.36 -13.48 5.01
N ASN A 94 11.16 -13.97 4.06
CA ASN A 94 12.58 -14.26 4.28
C ASN A 94 13.45 -13.01 4.44
N ASP A 95 12.92 -11.84 4.08
CA ASP A 95 13.62 -10.55 4.18
C ASP A 95 13.34 -9.84 5.51
N GLY A 96 12.54 -10.46 6.39
CA GLY A 96 12.15 -9.94 7.71
C GLY A 96 10.70 -9.47 7.80
N SER A 97 9.93 -9.48 6.70
CA SER A 97 8.57 -8.91 6.70
C SER A 97 7.61 -9.61 7.66
N ALA A 98 7.69 -10.94 7.75
CA ALA A 98 6.80 -11.73 8.60
C ALA A 98 7.12 -11.52 10.09
N GLU A 99 8.39 -11.36 10.41
CA GLU A 99 8.86 -11.08 11.76
C GLU A 99 8.41 -9.69 12.23
N THR A 100 8.52 -8.67 11.37
CA THR A 100 7.99 -7.33 11.68
C THR A 100 6.48 -7.38 11.94
N TRP A 101 5.71 -8.05 11.07
CA TRP A 101 4.26 -8.18 11.26
C TRP A 101 3.92 -8.95 12.52
N ARG A 102 4.64 -10.03 12.85
CA ARG A 102 4.44 -10.78 14.10
C ARG A 102 4.54 -9.87 15.33
N LYS A 103 5.61 -9.08 15.43
CA LYS A 103 5.81 -8.13 16.53
C LYS A 103 4.74 -7.04 16.58
N ILE A 104 4.32 -6.50 15.43
CA ILE A 104 3.22 -5.53 15.36
C ILE A 104 1.92 -6.16 15.89
N TRP A 105 1.62 -7.38 15.49
CA TRP A 105 0.43 -8.10 15.95
C TRP A 105 0.47 -8.41 17.45
N GLU A 106 1.63 -8.79 17.99
CA GLU A 106 1.84 -8.99 19.43
C GLU A 106 1.52 -7.72 20.23
N ILE A 107 2.10 -6.58 19.83
CA ILE A 107 1.80 -5.29 20.48
C ILE A 107 0.31 -4.94 20.34
N SER A 108 -0.28 -5.19 19.17
CA SER A 108 -1.69 -4.86 18.93
C SER A 108 -2.65 -5.70 19.77
N GLY A 109 -2.29 -6.96 20.07
CA GLY A 109 -3.15 -7.90 20.81
C GLY A 109 -3.37 -7.52 22.27
N GLU A 110 -2.56 -6.61 22.81
CA GLU A 110 -2.72 -6.06 24.17
C GLU A 110 -3.78 -4.95 24.27
N ASP A 111 -4.46 -4.63 23.17
CA ASP A 111 -5.42 -3.53 23.06
C ASP A 111 -6.68 -4.02 22.35
N SER A 112 -7.87 -3.51 22.71
CA SER A 112 -9.13 -3.94 22.10
C SER A 112 -9.39 -3.30 20.74
N LEU A 113 -8.82 -2.13 20.47
CA LEU A 113 -9.02 -1.36 19.24
C LEU A 113 -7.93 -1.67 18.20
N LEU A 114 -6.66 -1.75 18.62
CA LEU A 114 -5.53 -1.91 17.70
C LEU A 114 -5.59 -3.13 16.78
N PRO A 115 -6.08 -4.32 17.17
CA PRO A 115 -6.17 -5.46 16.25
C PRO A 115 -7.02 -5.16 15.01
N THR A 116 -8.08 -4.35 15.19
CA THR A 116 -8.95 -3.90 14.09
C THR A 116 -8.21 -2.91 13.21
N LEU A 117 -7.53 -1.91 13.81
CA LEU A 117 -6.81 -0.87 13.08
C LEU A 117 -5.60 -1.43 12.31
N VAL A 118 -4.82 -2.30 12.96
CA VAL A 118 -3.69 -3.01 12.35
C VAL A 118 -4.15 -3.93 11.24
N SER A 119 -5.24 -4.69 11.43
CA SER A 119 -5.85 -5.47 10.35
C SER A 119 -6.22 -4.58 9.15
N GLY A 120 -6.78 -3.40 9.39
CA GLY A 120 -7.19 -2.48 8.32
C GLY A 120 -6.01 -1.86 7.58
N LEU A 121 -4.96 -1.46 8.30
CA LEU A 121 -3.71 -0.97 7.72
C LEU A 121 -3.04 -2.07 6.88
N GLN A 122 -2.93 -3.29 7.41
CA GLN A 122 -2.34 -4.41 6.69
C GLN A 122 -3.11 -4.73 5.40
N PHE A 123 -4.45 -4.69 5.45
CA PHE A 123 -5.29 -4.86 4.27
C PHE A 123 -5.09 -3.71 3.26
N SER A 124 -4.98 -2.47 3.72
CA SER A 124 -4.66 -1.31 2.87
C SER A 124 -3.33 -1.50 2.15
N ILE A 125 -2.26 -1.80 2.88
CA ILE A 125 -0.92 -2.05 2.32
C ILE A 125 -1.01 -3.14 1.26
N PHE A 126 -1.61 -4.28 1.58
CA PHE A 126 -1.77 -5.39 0.64
C PHE A 126 -2.57 -5.00 -0.62
N THR A 127 -3.59 -4.15 -0.48
CA THR A 127 -4.35 -3.60 -1.60
C THR A 127 -3.47 -2.73 -2.50
N HIS A 128 -2.64 -1.84 -1.94
CA HIS A 128 -1.66 -1.06 -2.70
C HIS A 128 -0.65 -1.96 -3.43
N LEU A 129 -0.06 -2.94 -2.75
CA LEU A 129 0.89 -3.87 -3.37
C LEU A 129 0.26 -4.65 -4.55
N SER A 130 -1.01 -5.05 -4.42
CA SER A 130 -1.72 -5.78 -5.47
C SER A 130 -2.16 -4.88 -6.63
N SER A 131 -2.50 -3.62 -6.35
CA SER A 131 -2.95 -2.65 -7.38
C SER A 131 -1.79 -2.07 -8.17
N PHE A 132 -0.68 -1.85 -7.47
CA PHE A 132 0.54 -1.25 -7.99
C PHE A 132 1.65 -2.30 -8.00
N HIS A 133 1.39 -3.42 -8.70
CA HIS A 133 2.22 -4.62 -8.61
C HIS A 133 3.46 -4.57 -9.50
N LYS A 134 3.32 -4.23 -10.78
CA LYS A 134 4.46 -4.15 -11.71
C LYS A 134 4.42 -2.82 -12.43
N LYS A 135 5.53 -2.08 -12.38
CA LYS A 135 5.70 -0.84 -13.12
C LYS A 135 6.27 -1.15 -14.49
N PHE A 136 5.59 -0.70 -15.54
CA PHE A 136 6.08 -0.73 -16.90
C PHE A 136 6.02 0.69 -17.46
N PHE A 137 7.19 1.22 -17.84
CA PHE A 137 7.38 2.67 -18.04
C PHE A 137 6.89 3.49 -16.84
N THR A 138 5.86 4.30 -17.02
CA THR A 138 5.26 5.15 -15.98
C THR A 138 4.00 4.56 -15.36
N VAL A 139 3.48 3.45 -15.91
CA VAL A 139 2.19 2.89 -15.55
C VAL A 139 2.37 1.67 -14.66
N TYR A 140 1.54 1.57 -13.62
CA TYR A 140 1.47 0.40 -12.76
C TYR A 140 0.36 -0.54 -13.23
N PHE A 141 0.70 -1.81 -13.31
CA PHE A 141 -0.22 -2.90 -13.64
C PHE A 141 -0.59 -3.68 -12.38
N PRO A 142 -1.88 -3.99 -12.18
CA PRO A 142 -2.35 -4.73 -11.01
C PRO A 142 -2.09 -6.24 -11.15
N ASN A 143 -2.05 -6.93 -10.02
CA ASN A 143 -2.04 -8.39 -9.92
C ASN A 143 -3.27 -8.86 -9.12
N PRO A 144 -4.45 -8.99 -9.77
CA PRO A 144 -5.67 -9.41 -9.11
C PRO A 144 -5.59 -10.83 -8.53
N ALA A 145 -4.77 -11.72 -9.09
CA ALA A 145 -4.60 -13.08 -8.53
C ALA A 145 -3.92 -13.04 -7.17
N LEU A 146 -2.90 -12.19 -7.01
CA LEU A 146 -2.28 -11.96 -5.70
C LEU A 146 -3.32 -11.44 -4.71
N PHE A 147 -4.13 -10.45 -5.12
CA PHE A 147 -5.20 -9.89 -4.30
C PHE A 147 -6.17 -10.97 -3.80
N HIS A 148 -6.78 -11.71 -4.72
CA HIS A 148 -7.77 -12.74 -4.39
C HIS A 148 -7.19 -13.86 -3.53
N LYS A 149 -5.90 -14.20 -3.68
CA LYS A 149 -5.24 -15.22 -2.86
C LYS A 149 -5.17 -14.85 -1.38
N LYS A 150 -5.04 -13.56 -1.02
CA LYS A 150 -4.98 -13.13 0.39
C LYS A 150 -6.21 -12.36 0.87
N PHE A 151 -7.18 -12.11 -0.01
CA PHE A 151 -8.40 -11.42 0.35
C PHE A 151 -9.19 -12.25 1.38
N GLN A 152 -9.60 -11.60 2.46
CA GLN A 152 -10.57 -12.15 3.41
C GLN A 152 -11.55 -11.06 3.78
N ASP A 153 -12.84 -11.43 3.83
CA ASP A 153 -13.90 -10.45 4.07
C ASP A 153 -13.79 -9.80 5.45
N LYS A 154 -13.37 -10.57 6.46
CA LYS A 154 -13.08 -10.04 7.81
C LYS A 154 -12.06 -8.89 7.78
N HIS A 155 -10.97 -9.03 7.02
CA HIS A 155 -9.96 -7.99 6.89
C HIS A 155 -10.47 -6.78 6.10
N ARG A 156 -11.34 -6.99 5.10
CA ARG A 156 -12.04 -5.90 4.38
C ARG A 156 -12.92 -5.08 5.33
N LEU A 157 -13.71 -5.74 6.18
CA LEU A 157 -14.57 -5.05 7.15
C LEU A 157 -13.74 -4.26 8.18
N ASN A 158 -12.67 -4.86 8.70
CA ASN A 158 -11.72 -4.16 9.58
C ASN A 158 -11.07 -2.94 8.90
N PHE A 159 -10.75 -3.05 7.60
CA PHE A 159 -10.28 -1.93 6.80
C PHE A 159 -11.33 -0.82 6.69
N TYR A 160 -12.60 -1.13 6.44
CA TYR A 160 -13.64 -0.11 6.41
C TYR A 160 -13.88 0.55 7.76
N LEU A 161 -13.82 -0.20 8.87
CA LEU A 161 -13.85 0.35 10.21
C LEU A 161 -12.67 1.30 10.45
N THR A 162 -11.46 0.90 10.07
CA THR A 162 -10.25 1.74 10.17
C THR A 162 -10.39 3.02 9.36
N TYR A 163 -10.87 2.91 8.12
CA TYR A 163 -11.11 4.05 7.23
C TYR A 163 -12.14 5.03 7.81
N LEU A 164 -13.26 4.52 8.32
CA LEU A 164 -14.33 5.35 8.91
C LEU A 164 -13.87 6.01 10.22
N LEU A 165 -13.11 5.31 11.07
CA LEU A 165 -12.53 5.90 12.28
C LEU A 165 -11.58 7.03 11.91
N LEU A 166 -10.68 6.78 10.97
CA LEU A 166 -9.72 7.78 10.51
C LEU A 166 -10.41 8.99 9.92
N ARG A 167 -11.42 8.77 9.07
CA ARG A 167 -12.24 9.83 8.49
C ARG A 167 -12.88 10.69 9.58
N ASN A 168 -13.44 10.08 10.62
CA ASN A 168 -14.02 10.85 11.72
C ASN A 168 -12.98 11.63 12.50
N CYS A 169 -11.78 11.07 12.69
CA CYS A 169 -10.68 11.79 13.32
C CYS A 169 -10.27 13.01 12.48
N VAL A 170 -10.22 12.89 11.15
CA VAL A 170 -10.00 14.05 10.25
C VAL A 170 -11.11 15.08 10.44
N GLY A 171 -12.38 14.66 10.50
CA GLY A 171 -13.49 15.56 10.82
C GLY A 171 -13.43 16.22 12.20
N GLY A 172 -12.69 15.63 13.15
CA GLY A 172 -12.50 16.12 14.51
C GLY A 172 -11.32 17.09 14.70
N ILE A 173 -10.53 17.35 13.65
CA ILE A 173 -9.43 18.34 13.70
C ILE A 173 -10.01 19.73 13.98
N ASP A 174 -9.32 20.51 14.80
CA ASP A 174 -9.70 21.90 15.08
C ASP A 174 -9.63 22.78 13.82
N MET A 175 -10.68 23.55 13.56
CA MET A 175 -10.77 24.43 12.38
C MET A 175 -10.21 25.83 12.66
N ASP A 176 -10.05 26.22 13.92
CA ASP A 176 -9.64 27.56 14.30
C ASP A 176 -8.10 27.75 14.28
N CYS A 177 -7.38 26.84 13.61
CA CYS A 177 -5.94 26.92 13.47
C CYS A 177 -5.55 27.89 12.34
N PRO A 178 -4.83 29.00 12.62
CA PRO A 178 -4.51 30.05 11.64
C PRO A 178 -3.72 29.57 10.41
N GLU A 179 -3.00 28.46 10.54
CA GLU A 179 -2.11 27.91 9.50
C GLU A 179 -2.74 26.73 8.74
N MET A 180 -4.03 26.45 8.93
CA MET A 180 -4.64 25.28 8.29
C MET A 180 -4.78 25.46 6.78
N ASP A 181 -4.33 24.46 6.02
CA ASP A 181 -4.48 24.47 4.57
C ASP A 181 -5.96 24.49 4.16
N LYS A 182 -6.31 25.34 3.20
CA LYS A 182 -7.69 25.50 2.72
C LYS A 182 -8.31 24.19 2.21
N ASP A 183 -7.57 23.37 1.47
CA ASP A 183 -8.10 22.11 0.97
C ASP A 183 -8.28 21.09 2.12
N LEU A 184 -7.48 21.18 3.19
CA LEU A 184 -7.73 20.41 4.42
C LEU A 184 -9.00 20.90 5.13
N LEU A 185 -9.21 22.21 5.24
CA LEU A 185 -10.44 22.80 5.80
C LEU A 185 -11.68 22.30 5.07
N ASP A 186 -11.65 22.32 3.73
CA ASP A 186 -12.76 21.83 2.90
C ASP A 186 -13.05 20.34 3.17
N VAL A 187 -12.00 19.51 3.34
CA VAL A 187 -12.15 18.09 3.70
C VAL A 187 -12.78 17.93 5.09
N VAL A 188 -12.29 18.66 6.11
CA VAL A 188 -12.81 18.61 7.48
C VAL A 188 -14.28 19.02 7.51
N GLN A 189 -14.63 20.13 6.86
CA GLN A 189 -16.01 20.63 6.79
C GLN A 189 -16.94 19.65 6.07
N THR A 190 -16.49 19.06 4.95
CA THR A 190 -17.24 18.03 4.22
C THR A 190 -17.53 16.81 5.10
N ILE A 191 -16.57 16.39 5.90
CA ILE A 191 -16.74 15.27 6.84
C ILE A 191 -17.74 15.63 7.93
N ARG A 192 -17.60 16.81 8.56
CA ARG A 192 -18.50 17.29 9.62
C ARG A 192 -19.95 17.42 9.13
N ALA A 193 -20.15 17.96 7.93
CA ALA A 193 -21.47 18.14 7.34
C ALA A 193 -22.23 16.83 7.10
N GLN A 194 -21.51 15.70 6.98
CA GLN A 194 -22.11 14.38 6.82
C GLN A 194 -22.42 13.68 8.15
N GLY A 195 -22.09 14.32 9.27
CA GLY A 195 -22.27 13.77 10.61
C GLY A 195 -21.14 12.82 11.02
N SER A 196 -20.93 12.73 12.34
CA SER A 196 -20.03 11.74 12.94
C SER A 196 -20.73 10.39 13.01
N THR A 197 -20.05 9.30 12.67
CA THR A 197 -20.53 7.99 13.14
C THR A 197 -20.25 7.91 14.63
N ASN A 198 -21.28 7.68 15.44
CA ASN A 198 -21.14 7.47 16.88
C ASN A 198 -20.30 6.21 17.12
N TRP A 199 -18.98 6.36 17.17
CA TRP A 199 -18.11 5.31 17.69
C TRP A 199 -18.41 5.21 19.18
N VAL A 200 -18.76 4.01 19.63
CA VAL A 200 -18.88 3.73 21.05
C VAL A 200 -17.51 4.00 21.66
N ARG A 201 -17.41 5.09 22.42
CA ARG A 201 -16.24 5.41 23.24
C ARG A 201 -16.25 4.40 24.38
N GLN A 202 -15.77 3.19 24.10
CA GLN A 202 -15.45 2.22 25.13
C GLN A 202 -14.45 2.86 26.10
N THR A 203 -14.37 2.34 27.32
CA THR A 203 -13.35 2.70 28.32
C THR A 203 -11.97 2.25 27.83
N LEU A 204 -11.47 2.91 26.78
CA LEU A 204 -10.19 2.67 26.16
C LEU A 204 -9.18 3.61 26.82
N ASP A 205 -8.10 3.04 27.31
CA ASP A 205 -6.92 3.79 27.73
C ASP A 205 -6.15 4.23 26.49
N LEU A 206 -6.60 5.33 25.87
CA LEU A 206 -6.03 5.84 24.62
C LEU A 206 -4.57 6.25 24.77
N GLU A 207 -4.13 6.65 25.96
CA GLU A 207 -2.73 6.95 26.21
C GLU A 207 -1.88 5.70 26.02
N LYS A 208 -2.27 4.57 26.63
CA LYS A 208 -1.61 3.28 26.39
C LYS A 208 -1.71 2.84 24.93
N THR A 209 -2.86 3.05 24.28
CA THR A 209 -3.03 2.74 22.85
C THR A 209 -2.03 3.53 21.99
N ILE A 210 -1.84 4.83 22.26
CA ILE A 210 -0.87 5.68 21.56
C ILE A 210 0.57 5.21 21.83
N GLN A 211 0.92 4.92 23.08
CA GLN A 211 2.24 4.38 23.44
C GLN A 211 2.56 3.05 22.71
N ARG A 212 1.55 2.20 22.49
CA ARG A 212 1.70 0.97 21.70
C ARG A 212 1.98 1.28 20.23
N VAL A 213 1.32 2.28 19.65
CA VAL A 213 1.63 2.72 18.28
C VAL A 213 3.06 3.27 18.20
N ASP A 214 3.53 4.00 19.21
CA ASP A 214 4.93 4.46 19.27
C ASP A 214 5.92 3.28 19.24
N LYS A 215 5.65 2.22 20.03
CA LYS A 215 6.45 0.97 19.96
C LYS A 215 6.43 0.32 18.57
N MET A 216 5.28 0.34 17.88
CA MET A 216 5.19 -0.19 16.51
C MET A 216 6.01 0.65 15.51
N ILE A 217 6.04 1.98 15.67
CA ILE A 217 6.87 2.88 14.85
C ILE A 217 8.36 2.52 15.01
N ASP A 218 8.80 2.25 16.24
CA ASP A 218 10.19 1.87 16.51
C ASP A 218 10.59 0.55 15.83
N LEU A 219 9.66 -0.39 15.65
CA LEU A 219 9.94 -1.65 14.94
C LEU A 219 10.30 -1.40 13.46
N LEU A 220 9.79 -0.34 12.85
CA LEU A 220 10.00 -0.05 11.43
C LEU A 220 11.45 0.32 11.11
N LYS A 221 12.23 0.78 12.10
CA LYS A 221 13.66 1.07 11.96
C LYS A 221 14.47 -0.12 11.44
N ASN A 222 13.98 -1.34 11.68
CA ASN A 222 14.65 -2.58 11.30
C ASN A 222 14.20 -3.15 9.95
N ILE A 223 13.40 -2.41 9.18
CA ILE A 223 12.92 -2.86 7.87
C ILE A 223 13.96 -2.52 6.80
N ASN A 224 14.42 -3.54 6.07
CA ASN A 224 15.44 -3.40 5.01
C ASN A 224 14.89 -2.79 3.69
N CYS A 225 13.57 -2.66 3.57
CA CYS A 225 12.89 -2.05 2.42
C CYS A 225 12.60 -0.57 2.72
N GLU A 226 13.39 0.36 2.16
CA GLU A 226 13.24 1.80 2.41
C GLU A 226 11.82 2.30 2.12
N LYS A 227 11.21 1.93 0.98
CA LYS A 227 9.81 2.28 0.67
C LYS A 227 8.81 1.75 1.69
N CYS A 228 9.03 0.53 2.17
CA CYS A 228 8.16 -0.09 3.16
C CYS A 228 8.31 0.60 4.52
N GLN A 229 9.53 0.98 4.89
CA GLN A 229 9.83 1.77 6.07
C GLN A 229 9.18 3.15 5.98
N LEU A 230 9.37 3.88 4.87
CA LEU A 230 8.76 5.18 4.60
C LEU A 230 7.24 5.14 4.78
N TRP A 231 6.56 4.28 4.01
CA TRP A 231 5.10 4.24 4.02
C TRP A 231 4.55 3.65 5.32
N GLY A 232 5.25 2.69 5.93
CA GLY A 232 4.92 2.19 7.26
C GLY A 232 4.98 3.30 8.31
N THR A 233 6.04 4.12 8.30
CA THR A 233 6.23 5.22 9.26
C THR A 233 5.16 6.28 9.07
N ILE A 234 4.88 6.69 7.83
CA ILE A 234 3.81 7.65 7.52
C ILE A 234 2.47 7.13 8.02
N GLN A 235 2.15 5.86 7.78
CA GLN A 235 0.88 5.27 8.18
C GLN A 235 0.75 5.14 9.71
N LEU A 236 1.78 4.68 10.42
CA LEU A 236 1.71 4.57 11.88
C LEU A 236 1.74 5.92 12.58
N LYS A 237 2.53 6.90 12.10
CA LYS A 237 2.48 8.28 12.62
C LYS A 237 1.13 8.95 12.33
N GLY A 238 0.53 8.68 11.17
CA GLY A 238 -0.82 9.14 10.85
C GLY A 238 -1.88 8.51 11.76
N LEU A 239 -1.72 7.22 12.09
CA LEU A 239 -2.59 6.53 13.04
C LEU A 239 -2.46 7.10 14.45
N ARG A 240 -1.23 7.39 14.89
CA ARG A 240 -0.95 8.06 16.17
C ARG A 240 -1.65 9.42 16.26
N ALA A 241 -1.53 10.24 15.22
CA ALA A 241 -2.21 11.54 15.13
C ALA A 241 -3.74 11.38 15.16
N ALA A 242 -4.28 10.37 14.47
CA ALA A 242 -5.70 10.06 14.51
C ALA A 242 -6.18 9.69 15.91
N LEU A 243 -5.44 8.84 16.63
CA LEU A 243 -5.76 8.44 18.00
C LEU A 243 -5.68 9.60 18.99
N LYS A 244 -4.78 10.56 18.77
CA LYS A 244 -4.73 11.82 19.52
C LYS A 244 -6.00 12.65 19.31
N VAL A 245 -6.51 12.76 18.08
CA VAL A 245 -7.82 13.40 17.85
C VAL A 245 -8.96 12.59 18.48
N PHE A 246 -8.90 11.26 18.37
CA PHE A 246 -9.89 10.37 18.96
C PHE A 246 -9.97 10.50 20.50
N SER A 247 -8.86 10.85 21.16
CA SER A 247 -8.80 11.13 22.61
C SER A 247 -9.42 12.46 23.03
N GLY A 248 -9.77 13.30 22.06
CA GLY A 248 -10.32 14.65 22.30
C GLY A 248 -9.29 15.77 22.12
N SER A 249 -8.04 15.45 21.78
CA SER A 249 -7.04 16.48 21.44
C SER A 249 -7.22 16.88 19.97
N SER A 250 -8.00 17.93 19.71
CA SER A 250 -8.28 18.43 18.36
C SER A 250 -7.13 19.24 17.74
N ASN A 251 -6.17 19.70 18.55
CA ASN A 251 -5.02 20.48 18.11
C ASN A 251 -3.86 19.55 17.68
N LEU A 252 -3.63 19.50 16.37
CA LEU A 252 -2.52 18.79 15.74
C LEU A 252 -1.51 19.78 15.19
N ASP A 253 -0.22 19.48 15.39
CA ASP A 253 0.84 20.24 14.74
C ASP A 253 0.87 19.99 13.21
N ASN A 254 1.68 20.79 12.49
CA ASN A 254 1.80 20.69 11.03
C ASN A 254 2.23 19.29 10.55
N LEU A 255 3.11 18.62 11.31
CA LEU A 255 3.65 17.32 10.94
C LEU A 255 2.65 16.18 11.25
N GLU A 256 1.91 16.27 12.35
CA GLU A 256 0.80 15.38 12.67
C GLU A 256 -0.30 15.49 11.61
N ARG A 257 -0.66 16.72 11.19
CA ARG A 257 -1.58 16.95 10.05
C ARG A 257 -1.07 16.33 8.76
N PHE A 258 0.23 16.48 8.47
CA PHE A 258 0.88 15.89 7.31
C PHE A 258 0.69 14.37 7.27
N PHE A 259 1.03 13.68 8.36
CA PHE A 259 0.95 12.22 8.43
C PHE A 259 -0.50 11.74 8.40
N LEU A 260 -1.40 12.42 9.09
CA LEU A 260 -2.83 12.10 9.11
C LEU A 260 -3.46 12.22 7.72
N ALA A 261 -3.21 13.32 7.01
CA ALA A 261 -3.73 13.54 5.65
C ALA A 261 -3.17 12.50 4.66
N ASN A 262 -1.88 12.16 4.75
CA ASN A 262 -1.27 11.16 3.90
C ASN A 262 -1.81 9.75 4.17
N LEU A 263 -1.97 9.36 5.44
CA LEU A 263 -2.62 8.10 5.79
C LEU A 263 -4.07 8.08 5.27
N PHE A 264 -4.83 9.16 5.44
CA PHE A 264 -6.20 9.23 4.95
C PHE A 264 -6.26 9.06 3.44
N MET A 265 -5.35 9.70 2.70
CA MET A 265 -5.26 9.50 1.26
C MET A 265 -4.94 8.03 0.91
N ARG A 266 -4.04 7.36 1.63
CA ARG A 266 -3.72 5.94 1.39
C ARG A 266 -4.94 5.05 1.58
N LEU A 267 -5.70 5.24 2.66
CA LEU A 267 -6.94 4.49 2.88
C LEU A 267 -7.99 4.81 1.82
N SER A 268 -8.14 6.08 1.43
CA SER A 268 -9.03 6.52 0.34
C SER A 268 -8.70 5.90 -1.02
N VAL A 269 -7.40 5.73 -1.34
CA VAL A 269 -6.97 4.97 -2.53
C VAL A 269 -7.34 3.50 -2.38
N SER A 270 -7.07 2.90 -1.21
CA SER A 270 -7.39 1.50 -0.95
C SER A 270 -8.88 1.19 -1.06
N VAL A 271 -9.78 2.13 -0.71
CA VAL A 271 -11.23 1.98 -0.93
C VAL A 271 -11.51 1.75 -2.42
N ARG A 272 -10.98 2.61 -3.30
CA ARG A 272 -11.22 2.52 -4.75
C ARG A 272 -10.59 1.25 -5.34
N GLU A 273 -9.34 0.98 -4.96
CA GLU A 273 -8.59 -0.13 -5.53
C GLU A 273 -9.07 -1.51 -5.04
N ASN A 274 -9.50 -1.64 -3.77
CA ASN A 274 -10.14 -2.86 -3.28
C ASN A 274 -11.36 -3.24 -4.15
N ILE A 275 -12.26 -2.28 -4.39
CA ILE A 275 -13.47 -2.49 -5.21
C ILE A 275 -13.09 -2.87 -6.63
N LYS A 276 -12.09 -2.18 -7.21
CA LYS A 276 -11.60 -2.47 -8.56
C LYS A 276 -10.97 -3.86 -8.67
N LEU A 277 -10.12 -4.25 -7.72
CA LEU A 277 -9.47 -5.56 -7.70
C LEU A 277 -10.46 -6.71 -7.54
N ARG A 278 -11.52 -6.55 -6.73
CA ARG A 278 -12.60 -7.54 -6.59
C ARG A 278 -13.43 -7.75 -7.85
N ARG A 279 -13.47 -6.77 -8.77
CA ARG A 279 -14.29 -6.86 -10.00
C ARG A 279 -13.67 -7.76 -11.09
N TYR A 280 -12.42 -8.18 -10.95
CA TYR A 280 -11.77 -9.06 -11.92
C TYR A 280 -12.33 -10.49 -11.82
N LYS A 281 -13.12 -10.92 -12.81
CA LYS A 281 -13.67 -12.30 -12.85
C LYS A 281 -12.61 -13.39 -13.05
N PHE A 282 -11.59 -13.10 -13.87
CA PHE A 282 -10.52 -14.05 -14.22
C PHE A 282 -9.15 -13.50 -13.81
N PRO A 283 -8.86 -13.44 -12.50
CA PRO A 283 -7.64 -12.83 -11.99
C PRO A 283 -6.36 -13.53 -12.49
N LEU A 284 -6.42 -14.85 -12.71
CA LEU A 284 -5.29 -15.63 -13.24
C LEU A 284 -4.90 -15.21 -14.66
N LEU A 285 -5.87 -14.91 -15.54
CA LEU A 285 -5.58 -14.49 -16.92
C LEU A 285 -4.85 -13.15 -16.95
N VAL A 286 -5.22 -12.22 -16.06
CA VAL A 286 -4.52 -10.94 -15.91
C VAL A 286 -3.09 -11.16 -15.43
N SER A 287 -2.86 -12.10 -14.52
CA SER A 287 -1.50 -12.44 -14.09
C SER A 287 -0.69 -13.09 -15.21
N VAL A 288 -1.28 -13.96 -16.02
CA VAL A 288 -0.59 -14.53 -17.20
C VAL A 288 -0.19 -13.43 -18.17
N SER A 289 -1.08 -12.46 -18.45
CA SER A 289 -0.73 -11.34 -19.32
C SER A 289 0.34 -10.42 -18.71
N LEU A 290 0.38 -10.29 -17.38
CA LEU A 290 1.38 -9.49 -16.67
C LEU A 290 2.82 -10.03 -16.80
N TYR A 291 2.95 -11.36 -16.91
CA TYR A 291 4.23 -12.07 -16.96
C TYR A 291 4.50 -12.75 -18.31
N TRP A 292 3.77 -12.36 -19.37
CA TRP A 292 3.85 -13.04 -20.66
C TRP A 292 5.26 -13.01 -21.27
N MET A 293 6.00 -11.91 -21.09
CA MET A 293 7.38 -11.79 -21.58
C MET A 293 8.33 -12.74 -20.84
N GLU A 294 8.21 -12.84 -19.52
CA GLU A 294 8.99 -13.79 -18.73
C GLU A 294 8.65 -15.22 -19.11
N ILE A 295 7.36 -15.54 -19.25
CA ILE A 295 6.88 -16.86 -19.69
C ILE A 295 7.44 -17.19 -21.08
N LEU A 296 7.41 -16.24 -22.01
CA LEU A 296 7.95 -16.41 -23.35
C LEU A 296 9.47 -16.67 -23.31
N SER A 297 10.22 -15.90 -22.52
CA SER A 297 11.66 -16.07 -22.33
C SER A 297 12.03 -17.44 -21.74
N PHE A 298 11.24 -17.94 -20.78
CA PHE A 298 11.42 -19.28 -20.25
C PHE A 298 11.11 -20.35 -21.30
N ALA A 299 10.02 -20.19 -22.06
CA ALA A 299 9.62 -21.12 -23.10
C ALA A 299 10.67 -21.21 -24.22
N THR A 300 11.21 -20.08 -24.68
CA THR A 300 12.27 -20.05 -25.70
C THR A 300 13.56 -20.69 -25.18
N SER A 301 13.95 -20.40 -23.93
CA SER A 301 15.14 -21.02 -23.31
C SER A 301 14.98 -22.54 -23.20
N PHE A 302 13.82 -23.01 -22.78
CA PHE A 302 13.51 -24.45 -22.69
C PHE A 302 13.52 -25.13 -24.07
N LEU A 303 12.94 -24.50 -25.10
CA LEU A 303 12.98 -24.99 -26.48
C LEU A 303 14.42 -25.10 -27.00
N ILE A 304 15.28 -24.13 -26.72
CA ILE A 304 16.71 -24.18 -27.09
C ILE A 304 17.41 -25.36 -26.41
N ILE A 305 17.18 -25.57 -25.11
CA ILE A 305 17.76 -26.72 -24.38
C ILE A 305 17.32 -28.05 -25.00
N LEU A 306 16.03 -28.19 -25.35
CA LEU A 306 15.51 -29.39 -26.00
C LEU A 306 16.13 -29.61 -27.38
N LEU A 307 16.29 -28.56 -28.18
CA LEU A 307 16.93 -28.63 -29.49
C LEU A 307 18.41 -29.04 -29.38
N VAL A 308 19.16 -28.43 -28.47
CA VAL A 308 20.57 -28.76 -28.22
C VAL A 308 20.71 -30.21 -27.73
N SER A 309 19.84 -30.66 -26.82
CA SER A 309 19.83 -32.04 -26.33
C SER A 309 19.58 -33.04 -27.47
N ARG A 310 18.61 -32.76 -28.35
CA ARG A 310 18.34 -33.59 -29.54
C ARG A 310 19.52 -33.62 -30.52
N VAL A 311 20.16 -32.48 -30.78
CA VAL A 311 21.35 -32.40 -31.64
C VAL A 311 22.51 -33.19 -31.02
N ARG A 312 22.77 -33.03 -29.72
CA ARG A 312 23.82 -33.75 -29.00
C ARG A 312 23.59 -35.27 -29.03
N ASN A 313 22.35 -35.72 -28.84
CA ASN A 313 22.01 -37.14 -28.92
C ASN A 313 22.21 -37.71 -30.33
N LYS A 314 21.86 -36.95 -31.38
CA LYS A 314 22.16 -37.33 -32.77
C LYS A 314 23.67 -37.38 -33.08
N PHE A 315 24.47 -36.48 -32.50
CA PHE A 315 25.92 -36.53 -32.66
C PHE A 315 26.54 -37.71 -31.92
N LYS A 316 26.09 -38.01 -30.69
CA LYS A 316 26.54 -39.20 -29.94
C LYS A 316 26.22 -40.50 -30.68
N SER A 317 25.03 -40.65 -31.25
CA SER A 317 24.68 -41.85 -32.01
C SER A 317 25.51 -42.00 -33.28
N LYS A 318 25.83 -40.89 -33.98
CA LYS A 318 26.75 -40.92 -35.14
C LYS A 318 28.18 -41.28 -34.77
N ILE A 319 28.68 -40.84 -33.62
CA ILE A 319 30.03 -41.21 -33.13
C ILE A 319 30.06 -42.69 -32.74
N ALA A 320 29.02 -43.19 -32.05
CA ALA A 320 28.93 -44.60 -31.68
C ALA A 320 28.92 -45.53 -32.90
N LEU A 321 28.19 -45.18 -33.97
CA LEU A 321 28.18 -45.97 -35.21
C LEU A 321 29.54 -46.00 -35.92
N LYS A 322 30.32 -44.91 -35.86
CA LYS A 322 31.67 -44.85 -36.45
C LYS A 322 32.73 -45.62 -35.64
N SER A 323 32.46 -45.94 -34.38
CA SER A 323 33.39 -46.71 -33.53
C SER A 323 33.18 -48.23 -33.63
N CYS A 324 32.16 -48.68 -34.36
CA CYS A 324 31.84 -50.09 -34.59
C CYS A 324 32.09 -50.57 -36.03
N MET A 325 32.61 -49.69 -36.91
CA MET A 325 33.13 -50.02 -38.23
C MET A 325 34.66 -49.92 -38.20
#